data_AF-A0A973SQQ3-F1
#
_entry.id   AF-A0A973SQQ3-F1
#
_cell.length_a   1.000
_cell.length_b   1.000
_cell.length_c   1.000
_cell.angle_alpha   90.00
_cell.angle_beta   90.00
_cell.angle_gamma   90.00
#
_symmetry.space_group_name_H-M   'P 1'
#
loop_
_entity.id
_entity.type
_entity.pdbx_description
1 polymer ?
#
loop_
_entity_poly.entity_id
_entity_poly.type
_entity_poly.pdbx_seq_one_letter_code
_entity_poly.pdbx_strand_id
1 'polypeptide(L)'
;GRPFGPAARWITLTVVLLTGLVSAGVALLTGVLLDEYLATALGAAAPSGLWLSQMRGREEDRRSLAREAATFWLVTLLARLDQAMAEDRLVWCEKRVDESWTVYELSLAAFRYHERIKERLGPEERRRARLHARLDAIERRLDVAALIEDGAPRSKVVTALRGSRHTRSPRYERYLGDLTRMHGILRNDAENELVRMLTFAFSCGYRTLPVFVPPARSGILSDRPHP
;
A
#
# COMPACT_ATOMS: atom_id res chain seq x y z
N GLY A 1 2.60 -7.41 -14.74
CA GLY A 1 1.69 -6.26 -14.50
C GLY A 1 2.51 -5.03 -14.15
N ARG A 2 2.05 -3.81 -14.46
CA ARG A 2 2.84 -2.59 -14.21
C ARG A 2 3.07 -2.37 -12.70
N PRO A 3 4.30 -2.07 -12.25
CA PRO A 3 4.67 -2.02 -10.83
C PRO A 3 4.22 -0.76 -10.08
N PHE A 4 3.60 0.23 -10.74
CA PHE A 4 3.14 1.48 -10.10
C PHE A 4 1.74 1.92 -10.58
N GLY A 5 0.95 2.48 -9.66
CA GLY A 5 -0.33 3.13 -9.95
C GLY A 5 -0.14 4.51 -10.60
N PRO A 6 -1.22 5.19 -11.03
CA PRO A 6 -1.11 6.44 -11.79
C PRO A 6 -0.40 7.57 -11.05
N ALA A 7 -0.56 7.70 -9.72
CA ALA A 7 0.13 8.72 -8.93
C ALA A 7 1.62 8.36 -8.74
N ALA A 8 1.92 7.13 -8.36
CA ALA A 8 3.30 6.67 -8.19
C ALA A 8 4.09 6.61 -9.52
N ARG A 9 3.43 6.53 -10.67
CA ARG A 9 4.07 6.54 -12.00
C ARG A 9 4.81 7.83 -12.31
N TRP A 10 4.19 8.98 -12.04
CA TRP A 10 4.83 10.26 -12.32
C TRP A 10 6.05 10.46 -11.43
N ILE A 11 5.93 10.11 -10.16
CA ILE A 11 7.04 10.19 -9.21
C ILE A 11 8.16 9.24 -9.63
N THR A 12 7.88 7.97 -9.90
CA THR A 12 8.90 7.01 -10.36
C THR A 12 9.58 7.43 -11.65
N LEU A 13 8.85 7.98 -12.62
CA LEU A 13 9.46 8.56 -13.83
C LEU A 13 10.39 9.72 -13.48
N THR A 14 9.99 10.63 -12.58
CA THR A 14 10.87 11.71 -12.14
C THR A 14 12.11 11.19 -11.42
N VAL A 15 11.99 10.16 -10.57
CA VAL A 15 13.14 9.51 -9.91
C VAL A 15 14.08 8.92 -10.95
N VAL A 16 13.56 8.12 -11.89
CA VAL A 16 14.38 7.47 -12.92
C VAL A 16 15.07 8.50 -13.80
N LEU A 17 14.37 9.57 -14.19
CA LEU A 17 14.93 10.64 -15.00
C LEU A 17 16.03 11.42 -14.24
N LEU A 18 15.80 11.76 -12.97
CA LEU A 18 16.82 12.41 -12.14
C LEU A 18 18.03 11.52 -11.89
N THR A 19 17.81 10.25 -11.58
CA THR A 19 18.90 9.28 -11.34
C THR A 19 19.69 9.08 -12.63
N GLY A 20 19.01 9.01 -13.78
CA GLY A 20 19.63 8.95 -15.10
C GLY A 20 20.44 10.19 -15.43
N LEU A 21 19.91 11.39 -15.16
CA LEU A 21 20.61 12.66 -15.36
C LEU A 21 21.83 12.82 -14.44
N VAL A 22 21.73 12.41 -13.17
CA VAL A 22 22.86 12.41 -12.24
C VAL A 22 23.92 11.41 -12.70
N SER A 23 23.53 10.21 -13.13
CA SER A 23 24.48 9.22 -13.64
C SER A 23 25.16 9.66 -14.94
N ALA A 24 24.43 10.30 -15.86
CA ALA A 24 24.98 10.86 -17.09
C ALA A 24 25.88 12.07 -16.81
N GLY A 25 25.50 12.91 -15.86
CA GLY A 25 26.27 14.08 -15.42
C GLY A 25 27.59 13.68 -14.75
N VAL A 26 27.58 12.64 -13.91
CA VAL A 26 28.82 12.09 -13.33
C VAL A 26 29.73 11.52 -14.42
N ALA A 27 29.19 10.81 -15.41
CA ALA A 27 29.96 10.25 -16.52
C ALA A 27 30.57 11.33 -17.44
N LEU A 28 29.85 12.45 -17.66
CA LEU A 28 30.37 13.58 -18.41
C LEU A 28 31.41 14.38 -17.62
N LEU A 29 31.21 14.56 -16.30
CA LEU A 29 32.19 15.22 -15.44
C LEU A 29 33.49 14.41 -15.28
N THR A 30 33.41 13.08 -15.17
CA THR A 30 34.62 12.24 -15.17
C THR A 30 35.32 12.26 -16.53
N GLY A 31 34.58 12.30 -17.64
CA GLY A 31 35.17 12.43 -18.98
C GLY A 31 35.90 13.75 -19.20
N VAL A 32 35.29 14.88 -18.83
CA VAL A 32 35.86 16.22 -19.06
C VAL A 32 37.00 16.52 -18.07
N LEU A 33 36.89 16.10 -16.81
CA LEU A 33 37.97 16.29 -15.83
C LEU A 33 39.20 15.41 -16.12
N LEU A 34 39.05 14.22 -16.73
CA LEU A 34 40.21 13.42 -17.13
C LEU A 34 41.01 14.11 -18.27
N ASP A 35 40.34 14.76 -19.22
CA ASP A 35 41.00 15.48 -20.31
C ASP A 35 41.71 16.75 -19.82
N GLU A 36 41.10 17.53 -18.92
CA GLU A 36 41.73 18.73 -18.35
C GLU A 36 42.86 18.39 -17.36
N TYR A 37 42.74 17.34 -16.54
CA TYR A 37 43.83 16.97 -15.62
C TYR A 37 45.03 16.37 -16.34
N LEU A 38 44.86 15.63 -17.45
CA LEU A 38 45.98 15.15 -18.25
C LEU A 38 46.68 16.28 -19.02
N ALA A 39 45.93 17.28 -19.48
CA ALA A 39 46.49 18.47 -20.13
C ALA A 39 47.23 19.40 -19.14
N THR A 40 46.78 19.48 -17.88
CA THR A 40 47.35 20.41 -16.89
C THR A 40 48.45 19.77 -16.03
N ALA A 41 48.45 18.44 -15.83
CA ALA A 41 49.47 17.74 -15.05
C ALA A 41 50.85 17.68 -15.74
N LEU A 42 50.90 17.81 -17.07
CA LEU A 42 52.16 17.90 -17.82
C LEU A 42 52.75 19.33 -17.88
N GLY A 43 52.03 20.35 -17.39
CA GLY A 43 52.42 21.76 -17.55
C GLY A 43 52.92 22.50 -16.30
N ALA A 44 52.78 21.95 -15.09
CA ALA A 44 53.04 22.73 -13.87
C ALA A 44 53.69 21.92 -12.75
N ALA A 45 54.97 21.60 -12.92
CA ALA A 45 55.86 21.34 -11.80
C ALA A 45 56.14 22.66 -11.04
N ALA A 46 55.37 22.90 -9.96
CA ALA A 46 55.60 23.84 -8.83
C ALA A 46 55.67 25.36 -9.15
N PRO A 47 55.20 26.30 -8.29
CA PRO A 47 55.11 26.19 -6.82
C PRO A 47 53.90 26.92 -6.16
N SER A 48 53.09 26.24 -5.32
CA SER A 48 52.28 26.90 -4.27
C SER A 48 51.56 25.90 -3.36
N GLY A 49 52.32 25.06 -2.64
CA GLY A 49 51.76 24.04 -1.73
C GLY A 49 51.00 24.57 -0.50
N LEU A 50 51.02 25.88 -0.26
CA LEU A 50 50.37 26.52 0.89
C LEU A 50 48.94 27.03 0.64
N TRP A 51 48.49 27.12 -0.62
CA TRP A 51 47.10 27.51 -0.95
C TRP A 51 46.15 26.31 -1.10
N LEU A 52 46.72 25.11 -1.30
CA LEU A 52 45.96 23.88 -1.49
C LEU A 52 45.35 23.32 -0.19
N SER A 53 45.91 23.60 1.00
CA SER A 53 45.34 23.09 2.26
C SER A 53 44.10 23.88 2.73
N GLN A 54 44.04 25.20 2.45
CA GLN A 54 42.89 26.04 2.78
C GLN A 54 41.69 25.84 1.83
N MET A 55 41.95 25.50 0.56
CA MET A 55 40.90 25.10 -0.38
C MET A 55 40.33 23.71 -0.06
N ARG A 56 41.16 22.77 0.43
CA ARG A 56 40.74 21.39 0.73
C ARG A 56 39.77 21.30 1.91
N GLY A 57 39.98 22.07 2.98
CA GLY A 57 39.05 22.11 4.11
C GLY A 57 37.67 22.70 3.73
N ARG A 58 37.64 23.70 2.83
CA ARG A 58 36.40 24.32 2.36
C ARG A 58 35.64 23.47 1.33
N GLU A 59 36.35 22.65 0.56
CA GLU A 59 35.75 21.64 -0.33
C GLU A 59 35.24 20.42 0.41
N GLU A 60 35.92 19.96 1.46
CA GLU A 60 35.44 18.84 2.30
C GLU A 60 34.14 19.22 3.02
N ASP A 61 34.03 20.44 3.55
CA ASP A 61 32.78 20.96 4.12
C ASP A 61 31.67 21.17 3.06
N ARG A 62 32.02 21.60 1.84
CA ARG A 62 31.04 21.72 0.76
C ARG A 62 30.58 20.36 0.23
N ARG A 63 31.47 19.37 0.18
CA ARG A 63 31.15 17.99 -0.23
C ARG A 63 30.36 17.26 0.86
N SER A 64 30.60 17.52 2.14
CA SER A 64 29.78 16.99 3.23
C SER A 64 28.38 17.61 3.22
N LEU A 65 28.26 18.94 3.07
CA LEU A 65 26.96 19.62 2.92
C LEU A 65 26.21 19.19 1.65
N ALA A 66 26.89 19.02 0.52
CA ALA A 66 26.26 18.52 -0.70
C ALA A 66 25.82 17.06 -0.56
N ARG A 67 26.59 16.23 0.15
CA ARG A 67 26.23 14.84 0.45
C ARG A 67 25.04 14.77 1.40
N GLU A 68 25.01 15.61 2.43
CA GLU A 68 23.88 15.73 3.35
C GLU A 68 22.63 16.25 2.63
N ALA A 69 22.75 17.29 1.80
CA ALA A 69 21.65 17.79 0.99
C ALA A 69 21.13 16.71 0.03
N ALA A 70 22.02 15.92 -0.59
CA ALA A 70 21.64 14.81 -1.46
C ALA A 70 20.93 13.68 -0.71
N THR A 71 21.39 13.32 0.50
CA THR A 71 20.70 12.30 1.32
C THR A 71 19.34 12.80 1.81
N PHE A 72 19.23 14.05 2.26
CA PHE A 72 17.94 14.67 2.60
C PHE A 72 16.99 14.71 1.40
N TRP A 73 17.49 15.08 0.23
CA TRP A 73 16.70 15.08 -0.99
C TRP A 73 16.23 13.68 -1.38
N LEU A 74 17.10 12.67 -1.27
CA LEU A 74 16.74 11.29 -1.57
C LEU A 74 15.71 10.74 -0.56
N VAL A 75 15.88 11.02 0.74
CA VAL A 75 14.94 10.61 1.78
C VAL A 75 13.57 11.26 1.58
N THR A 76 13.53 12.56 1.28
CA THR A 76 12.26 13.26 1.00
C THR A 76 11.57 12.74 -0.25
N LEU A 77 12.33 12.35 -1.27
CA LEU A 77 11.81 11.75 -2.49
C LEU A 77 11.27 10.33 -2.25
N LEU A 78 11.97 9.49 -1.48
CA LEU A 78 11.47 8.19 -1.06
C LEU A 78 10.19 8.31 -0.22
N ALA A 79 10.16 9.26 0.72
CA ALA A 79 8.97 9.52 1.53
C ALA A 79 7.77 9.94 0.67
N ARG A 80 7.99 10.78 -0.36
CA ARG A 80 6.93 11.14 -1.33
C ARG A 80 6.47 9.96 -2.17
N LEU A 81 7.38 9.07 -2.56
CA LEU A 81 7.04 7.85 -3.28
C LEU A 81 6.21 6.89 -2.42
N ASP A 82 6.60 6.69 -1.16
CA ASP A 82 5.85 5.88 -0.21
C ASP A 82 4.46 6.45 0.05
N GLN A 83 4.35 7.78 0.18
CA GLN A 83 3.07 8.46 0.32
C GLN A 83 2.17 8.24 -0.91
N ALA A 84 2.69 8.43 -2.12
CA ALA A 84 1.92 8.20 -3.34
C ALA A 84 1.53 6.73 -3.54
N MET A 85 2.38 5.79 -3.12
CA MET A 85 2.06 4.36 -3.13
C MET A 85 0.97 4.02 -2.10
N ALA A 86 0.97 4.68 -0.93
CA ALA A 86 -0.08 4.53 0.05
C ALA A 86 -1.42 5.07 -0.47
N GLU A 87 -1.43 6.23 -1.14
CA GLU A 87 -2.61 6.81 -1.78
C GLU A 87 -3.14 5.93 -2.91
N ASP A 88 -2.28 5.47 -3.83
CA ASP A 88 -2.65 4.55 -4.91
C ASP A 88 -3.29 3.27 -4.35
N ARG A 89 -2.77 2.77 -3.22
CA ARG A 89 -3.30 1.60 -2.53
C ARG A 89 -4.67 1.86 -1.91
N LEU A 90 -4.87 3.00 -1.27
CA LEU A 90 -6.15 3.40 -0.69
C LEU A 90 -7.22 3.51 -1.78
N VAL A 91 -6.95 4.28 -2.83
CA VAL A 91 -7.87 4.46 -3.98
C VAL A 91 -8.18 3.11 -4.65
N TRP A 92 -7.21 2.20 -4.71
CA TRP A 92 -7.41 0.87 -5.27
C TRP A 92 -8.32 -0.01 -4.40
N CYS A 93 -8.20 0.07 -3.07
CA CYS A 93 -9.06 -0.62 -2.11
C CYS A 93 -10.48 -0.02 -2.07
N GLU A 94 -10.61 1.30 -2.03
CA GLU A 94 -11.89 2.02 -2.04
C GLU A 94 -12.74 1.66 -3.26
N LYS A 95 -12.13 1.55 -4.44
CA LYS A 95 -12.87 1.12 -5.66
C LYS A 95 -13.41 -0.32 -5.58
N ARG A 96 -13.01 -1.11 -4.59
CA ARG A 96 -13.32 -2.54 -4.44
C ARG A 96 -14.14 -2.86 -3.22
N VAL A 97 -14.39 -1.89 -2.35
CA VAL A 97 -15.21 -2.02 -1.15
C VAL A 97 -16.24 -0.91 -1.19
N ASP A 98 -17.51 -1.28 -1.22
CA ASP A 98 -18.62 -0.34 -1.27
C ASP A 98 -19.31 -0.32 0.09
N GLU A 99 -19.37 0.86 0.70
CA GLU A 99 -19.98 1.08 2.01
C GLU A 99 -21.48 0.73 2.02
N SER A 100 -22.14 0.72 0.86
CA SER A 100 -23.56 0.38 0.70
C SER A 100 -23.86 -1.12 0.69
N TRP A 101 -22.85 -1.99 0.72
CA TRP A 101 -23.08 -3.44 0.65
C TRP A 101 -23.83 -3.97 1.86
N THR A 102 -24.75 -4.92 1.67
CA THR A 102 -25.35 -5.62 2.81
C THR A 102 -24.34 -6.55 3.50
N VAL A 103 -24.65 -7.05 4.70
CA VAL A 103 -23.81 -8.03 5.42
C VAL A 103 -23.52 -9.25 4.54
N TYR A 104 -24.53 -9.70 3.79
CA TYR A 104 -24.41 -10.80 2.84
C TYR A 104 -23.56 -10.45 1.61
N GLU A 105 -23.75 -9.27 1.02
CA GLU A 105 -22.93 -8.83 -0.11
C GLU A 105 -21.45 -8.72 0.28
N LEU A 106 -21.17 -8.25 1.50
CA LEU A 106 -19.82 -8.11 2.04
C LEU A 106 -19.14 -9.48 2.27
N SER A 107 -19.87 -10.47 2.80
CA SER A 107 -19.33 -11.83 2.98
C SER A 107 -19.04 -12.50 1.63
N LEU A 108 -19.95 -12.34 0.66
CA LEU A 108 -19.77 -12.85 -0.70
C LEU A 108 -18.57 -12.18 -1.40
N ALA A 109 -18.42 -10.86 -1.25
CA ALA A 109 -17.27 -10.12 -1.77
C ALA A 109 -15.97 -10.66 -1.17
N ALA A 110 -15.92 -10.83 0.16
CA ALA A 110 -14.74 -11.35 0.86
C ALA A 110 -14.35 -12.75 0.35
N PHE A 111 -15.31 -13.66 0.20
CA PHE A 111 -15.08 -14.98 -0.35
C PHE A 111 -14.54 -14.92 -1.80
N ARG A 112 -15.17 -14.11 -2.67
CA ARG A 112 -14.74 -13.96 -4.07
C ARG A 112 -13.34 -13.39 -4.21
N TYR A 113 -12.99 -12.40 -3.40
CA TYR A 113 -11.63 -11.85 -3.39
C TYR A 113 -10.63 -12.86 -2.84
N HIS A 114 -10.98 -13.56 -1.76
CA HIS A 114 -10.15 -14.61 -1.20
C HIS A 114 -9.80 -15.69 -2.23
N GLU A 115 -10.78 -16.25 -2.94
CA GLU A 115 -10.53 -17.30 -3.93
C GLU A 115 -9.60 -16.81 -5.05
N ARG A 116 -9.85 -15.61 -5.60
CA ARG A 116 -8.97 -15.02 -6.64
C ARG A 116 -7.56 -14.74 -6.15
N ILE A 117 -7.40 -14.32 -4.90
CA ILE A 117 -6.10 -14.04 -4.29
C ILE A 117 -5.36 -15.36 -4.02
N LYS A 118 -6.06 -16.36 -3.50
CA LYS A 118 -5.53 -17.70 -3.18
C LYS A 118 -5.05 -18.46 -4.42
N GLU A 119 -5.78 -18.37 -5.53
CA GLU A 119 -5.41 -19.03 -6.81
C GLU A 119 -4.05 -18.57 -7.34
N ARG A 120 -3.67 -17.31 -7.07
CA ARG A 120 -2.47 -16.71 -7.66
C ARG A 120 -1.27 -16.64 -6.73
N LEU A 121 -1.49 -16.60 -5.41
CA LEU A 121 -0.41 -16.53 -4.43
C LEU A 121 0.30 -17.87 -4.26
N GLY A 122 1.62 -17.81 -4.08
CA GLY A 122 2.41 -18.97 -3.66
C GLY A 122 2.04 -19.42 -2.23
N PRO A 123 2.28 -20.69 -1.87
CA PRO A 123 1.91 -21.22 -0.55
C PRO A 123 2.58 -20.46 0.62
N GLU A 124 3.81 -19.98 0.44
CA GLU A 124 4.52 -19.18 1.44
C GLU A 124 3.90 -17.79 1.66
N GLU A 125 3.48 -17.14 0.58
CA GLU A 125 2.85 -15.83 0.65
C GLU A 125 1.47 -15.93 1.32
N ARG A 126 0.71 -17.01 1.03
CA ARG A 126 -0.56 -17.30 1.71
C ARG A 126 -0.39 -17.45 3.22
N ARG A 127 0.67 -18.14 3.66
CA ARG A 127 0.99 -18.31 5.09
C ARG A 127 1.33 -16.97 5.75
N ARG A 128 2.17 -16.15 5.12
CA ARG A 128 2.53 -14.81 5.63
C ARG A 128 1.32 -13.89 5.74
N ALA A 129 0.44 -13.95 4.75
CA ALA A 129 -0.78 -13.16 4.68
C ALA A 129 -1.86 -13.58 5.70
N ARG A 130 -1.81 -14.85 6.13
CA ARG A 130 -2.85 -15.51 6.93
C ARG A 130 -4.25 -15.38 6.30
N LEU A 131 -4.34 -15.52 4.96
CA LEU A 131 -5.58 -15.25 4.21
C LEU A 131 -6.79 -16.00 4.74
N HIS A 132 -6.65 -17.30 4.97
CA HIS A 132 -7.74 -18.12 5.53
C HIS A 132 -8.19 -17.59 6.88
N ALA A 133 -7.26 -17.29 7.79
CA ALA A 133 -7.61 -16.75 9.10
C ALA A 133 -8.27 -15.37 9.04
N ARG A 134 -8.01 -14.58 8.00
CA ARG A 134 -8.68 -13.29 7.77
C ARG A 134 -10.09 -13.49 7.22
N LEU A 135 -10.27 -14.38 6.26
CA LEU A 135 -11.60 -14.74 5.75
C LEU A 135 -12.46 -15.29 6.89
N ASP A 136 -11.95 -16.24 7.68
CA ASP A 136 -12.64 -16.77 8.86
C ASP A 136 -13.03 -15.64 9.83
N ALA A 137 -12.16 -14.65 10.02
CA ALA A 137 -12.43 -13.53 10.91
C ALA A 137 -13.52 -12.59 10.37
N ILE A 138 -13.60 -12.41 9.05
CA ILE A 138 -14.66 -11.64 8.37
C ILE A 138 -15.99 -12.39 8.52
N GLU A 139 -16.03 -13.66 8.12
CA GLU A 139 -17.23 -14.50 8.16
C GLU A 139 -17.82 -14.53 9.57
N ARG A 140 -17.02 -14.85 10.59
CA ARG A 140 -17.52 -14.95 11.97
C ARG A 140 -18.09 -13.64 12.51
N ARG A 141 -17.55 -12.48 12.11
CA ARG A 141 -18.10 -11.18 12.52
C ARG A 141 -19.39 -10.87 11.79
N LEU A 142 -19.46 -11.19 10.50
CA LEU A 142 -20.66 -10.99 9.68
C LEU A 142 -21.78 -11.96 10.06
N ASP A 143 -21.48 -13.19 10.48
CA ASP A 143 -22.47 -14.13 11.02
C ASP A 143 -23.18 -13.56 12.26
N VAL A 144 -22.41 -12.95 13.17
CA VAL A 144 -22.98 -12.30 14.36
C VAL A 144 -23.75 -11.04 13.98
N ALA A 145 -23.25 -10.26 13.01
CA ALA A 145 -23.95 -9.09 12.50
C ALA A 145 -25.30 -9.48 11.90
N ALA A 146 -25.34 -10.51 11.04
CA ALA A 146 -26.57 -11.04 10.45
C ALA A 146 -27.56 -11.52 11.53
N LEU A 147 -27.09 -12.22 12.57
CA LEU A 147 -27.95 -12.60 13.69
C LEU A 147 -28.62 -11.40 14.38
N ILE A 148 -27.91 -10.27 14.51
CA ILE A 148 -28.47 -9.05 15.08
C ILE A 148 -29.48 -8.42 14.13
N GLU A 149 -29.17 -8.37 12.83
CA GLU A 149 -30.04 -7.85 11.77
C GLU A 149 -31.37 -8.63 11.70
N ASP A 150 -31.31 -9.95 11.87
CA ASP A 150 -32.47 -10.85 11.96
C ASP A 150 -33.29 -10.70 13.27
N GLY A 151 -32.88 -9.83 14.18
CA GLY A 151 -33.58 -9.60 15.46
C GLY A 151 -33.40 -10.74 16.48
N ALA A 152 -32.29 -11.49 16.42
CA ALA A 152 -32.04 -12.58 17.36
C ALA A 152 -32.02 -12.09 18.83
N PRO A 153 -32.49 -12.92 19.78
CA PRO A 153 -32.45 -12.57 21.19
C PRO A 153 -31.00 -12.42 21.67
N ARG A 154 -30.78 -11.51 22.62
CA ARG A 154 -29.45 -11.20 23.18
C ARG A 154 -28.69 -12.44 23.64
N SER A 155 -29.37 -13.42 24.23
CA SER A 155 -28.74 -14.69 24.66
C SER A 155 -28.09 -15.43 23.50
N LYS A 156 -28.74 -15.51 22.34
CA LYS A 156 -28.21 -16.14 21.13
C LYS A 156 -27.00 -15.38 20.59
N VAL A 157 -27.07 -14.04 20.60
CA VAL A 157 -25.95 -13.17 20.19
C VAL A 157 -24.73 -13.35 21.10
N VAL A 158 -24.92 -13.42 22.42
CA VAL A 158 -23.85 -13.69 23.39
C VAL A 158 -23.20 -15.06 23.14
N THR A 159 -24.01 -16.09 22.89
CA THR A 159 -23.49 -17.42 22.57
C THR A 159 -22.66 -17.40 21.29
N ALA A 160 -23.14 -16.73 20.23
CA ALA A 160 -22.42 -16.60 18.98
C ALA A 160 -21.09 -15.83 19.13
N LEU A 161 -21.09 -14.72 19.88
CA LEU A 161 -19.89 -13.94 20.18
C LEU A 161 -18.82 -14.77 20.89
N ARG A 162 -19.22 -15.61 21.85
CA ARG A 162 -18.32 -16.50 22.59
C ARG A 162 -17.86 -17.71 21.80
N GLY A 163 -18.57 -18.07 20.72
CA GLY A 163 -18.30 -19.24 19.89
C GLY A 163 -17.06 -19.14 19.01
N SER A 164 -16.53 -17.94 18.76
CA SER A 164 -15.33 -17.74 17.94
C SER A 164 -14.31 -16.84 18.62
N ARG A 165 -13.02 -17.16 18.48
CA ARG A 165 -11.91 -16.31 18.95
C ARG A 165 -11.91 -14.92 18.32
N HIS A 166 -12.46 -14.79 17.10
CA HIS A 166 -12.46 -13.54 16.34
C HIS A 166 -13.55 -12.56 16.82
N THR A 167 -14.59 -13.10 17.47
CA THR A 167 -15.72 -12.35 18.05
C THR A 167 -15.66 -12.30 19.58
N ARG A 168 -14.77 -13.06 20.21
CA ARG A 168 -14.51 -13.03 21.66
C ARG A 168 -13.57 -11.87 22.01
N SER A 169 -14.01 -10.64 21.76
CA SER A 169 -13.28 -9.42 22.10
C SER A 169 -14.04 -8.65 23.19
N PRO A 170 -13.35 -8.13 24.23
CA PRO A 170 -13.98 -7.33 25.28
C PRO A 170 -14.62 -6.05 24.72
N ARG A 171 -14.20 -5.61 23.52
CA ARG A 171 -14.83 -4.48 22.82
C ARG A 171 -16.30 -4.75 22.50
N TYR A 172 -16.65 -5.95 22.02
CA TYR A 172 -18.03 -6.27 21.65
C TYR A 172 -18.91 -6.51 22.87
N GLU A 173 -18.33 -7.09 23.94
CA GLU A 173 -19.06 -7.33 25.19
C GLU A 173 -19.62 -6.05 25.82
N ARG A 174 -18.91 -4.92 25.66
CA ARG A 174 -19.36 -3.60 26.13
C ARG A 174 -20.64 -3.12 25.44
N TYR A 175 -20.91 -3.57 24.22
CA TYR A 175 -22.05 -3.15 23.42
C TYR A 175 -23.21 -4.16 23.45
N LEU A 176 -23.18 -5.15 24.34
CA LEU A 176 -24.29 -6.10 24.48
C LEU A 176 -25.63 -5.45 24.90
N GLY A 177 -25.59 -4.24 25.48
CA GLY A 177 -26.77 -3.45 25.77
C GLY A 177 -27.33 -2.67 24.58
N ASP A 178 -26.55 -2.50 23.51
CA ASP A 178 -26.90 -1.75 22.30
C ASP A 178 -26.49 -2.57 21.07
N LEU A 179 -27.36 -3.50 20.69
CA LEU A 179 -27.11 -4.44 19.60
C LEU A 179 -26.97 -3.72 18.25
N THR A 180 -27.70 -2.64 18.02
CA THR A 180 -27.62 -1.85 16.79
C THR A 180 -26.22 -1.25 16.60
N ARG A 181 -25.66 -0.68 17.67
CA ARG A 181 -24.28 -0.19 17.64
C ARG A 181 -23.27 -1.32 17.46
N MET A 182 -23.49 -2.45 18.13
CA MET A 182 -22.62 -3.62 17.98
C MET A 182 -22.61 -4.16 16.54
N HIS A 183 -23.77 -4.23 15.89
CA HIS A 183 -23.90 -4.59 14.48
C HIS A 183 -23.03 -3.69 13.59
N GLY A 184 -23.13 -2.36 13.74
CA GLY A 184 -22.31 -1.42 12.98
C GLY A 184 -20.81 -1.62 13.20
N ILE A 185 -20.38 -1.87 14.44
CA ILE A 185 -18.96 -2.13 14.75
C ILE A 185 -18.48 -3.45 14.13
N LEU A 186 -19.28 -4.53 14.22
CA LEU A 186 -18.91 -5.83 13.65
C LEU A 186 -18.76 -5.76 12.13
N ARG A 187 -19.71 -5.08 11.46
CA ARG A 187 -19.66 -4.82 10.03
C ARG A 187 -18.41 -4.01 9.65
N ASN A 188 -18.16 -2.89 10.33
CA ASN A 188 -17.00 -2.06 10.06
C ASN A 188 -15.68 -2.81 10.33
N ASP A 189 -15.59 -3.62 11.38
CA ASP A 189 -14.40 -4.42 11.66
C ASP A 189 -14.18 -5.50 10.57
N ALA A 190 -15.24 -6.10 10.04
CA ALA A 190 -15.17 -7.04 8.92
C ALA A 190 -14.74 -6.36 7.61
N GLU A 191 -15.29 -5.17 7.32
CA GLU A 191 -14.88 -4.35 6.19
C GLU A 191 -13.39 -3.97 6.27
N ASN A 192 -12.93 -3.55 7.44
CA ASN A 192 -11.52 -3.25 7.69
C ASN A 192 -10.61 -4.47 7.44
N GLU A 193 -11.03 -5.68 7.84
CA GLU A 193 -10.27 -6.90 7.53
C GLU A 193 -10.26 -7.21 6.02
N LEU A 194 -11.36 -6.96 5.31
CA LEU A 194 -11.40 -7.07 3.85
C LEU A 194 -10.43 -6.08 3.20
N VAL A 195 -10.43 -4.82 3.62
CA VAL A 195 -9.48 -3.81 3.17
C VAL A 195 -8.04 -4.24 3.45
N ARG A 196 -7.75 -4.83 4.62
CA ARG A 196 -6.41 -5.36 4.92
C ARG A 196 -6.03 -6.52 4.01
N MET A 197 -6.97 -7.41 3.67
CA MET A 197 -6.74 -8.51 2.73
C MET A 197 -6.44 -7.98 1.32
N LEU A 198 -7.21 -6.99 0.85
CA LEU A 198 -7.00 -6.30 -0.41
C LEU A 198 -5.67 -5.53 -0.44
N THR A 199 -5.33 -4.84 0.65
CA THR A 199 -4.04 -4.16 0.85
C THR A 199 -2.87 -5.13 0.68
N PHE A 200 -2.97 -6.32 1.28
CA PHE A 200 -1.95 -7.36 1.10
C PHE A 200 -1.85 -7.80 -0.36
N ALA A 201 -2.99 -8.04 -1.01
CA ALA A 201 -3.01 -8.38 -2.44
C ALA A 201 -2.37 -7.28 -3.31
N PHE A 202 -2.63 -6.01 -3.01
CA PHE A 202 -1.99 -4.88 -3.70
C PHE A 202 -0.47 -4.92 -3.54
N SER A 203 0.04 -5.14 -2.33
CA SER A 203 1.48 -5.24 -2.05
C SER A 203 2.15 -6.40 -2.78
N CYS A 204 1.44 -7.51 -2.98
CA CYS A 204 1.91 -8.64 -3.80
C CYS A 204 1.75 -8.41 -5.32
N GLY A 205 1.35 -7.22 -5.75
CA GLY A 205 1.26 -6.84 -7.17
C GLY A 205 -0.05 -7.18 -7.87
N TYR A 206 -1.11 -7.58 -7.13
CA TYR A 206 -2.41 -7.96 -7.69
C TYR A 206 -3.30 -6.78 -8.10
N ARG A 207 -2.78 -5.87 -8.91
CA ARG A 207 -3.48 -4.63 -9.29
C ARG A 207 -4.66 -4.84 -10.24
N THR A 208 -4.70 -5.96 -10.96
CA THR A 208 -5.73 -6.29 -11.96
C THR A 208 -6.89 -7.10 -11.38
N LEU A 209 -7.00 -7.20 -10.06
CA LEU A 209 -8.13 -7.88 -9.41
C LEU A 209 -9.45 -7.20 -9.82
N PRO A 210 -10.43 -7.90 -10.42
CA PRO A 210 -11.66 -7.27 -10.86
C PRO A 210 -12.49 -6.81 -9.66
N VAL A 211 -13.19 -5.68 -9.80
CA VAL A 211 -14.13 -5.19 -8.79
C VAL A 211 -15.29 -6.19 -8.65
N PHE A 212 -15.65 -6.51 -7.42
CA PHE A 212 -16.82 -7.33 -7.14
C PHE A 212 -18.09 -6.50 -7.38
N VAL A 213 -19.03 -7.07 -8.14
CA VAL A 213 -20.36 -6.50 -8.35
C VAL A 213 -21.37 -7.51 -7.80
N PRO A 214 -22.20 -7.13 -6.81
CA PRO A 214 -23.21 -8.02 -6.28
C PRO A 214 -24.17 -8.52 -7.38
N PRO A 215 -24.61 -9.79 -7.32
CA PRO A 215 -25.49 -10.36 -8.35
C PRO A 215 -26.85 -9.64 -8.46
N ALA A 216 -27.34 -9.07 -7.36
CA ALA A 216 -28.57 -8.26 -7.37
C ALA A 216 -28.40 -6.96 -8.19
N ARG A 217 -27.17 -6.45 -8.31
CA ARG A 217 -26.84 -5.20 -9.03
C ARG A 217 -26.36 -5.43 -10.45
N SER A 218 -25.92 -6.66 -10.79
CA SER A 218 -25.45 -6.99 -12.14
C SER A 218 -26.54 -6.96 -13.21
N GLY A 219 -27.82 -7.15 -12.85
CA GLY A 219 -28.94 -7.08 -13.78
C GLY A 219 -29.21 -5.67 -14.34
N ILE A 220 -28.89 -4.62 -13.58
CA ILE A 220 -29.16 -3.22 -13.97
C ILE A 220 -28.12 -2.71 -14.99
N LEU A 221 -26.92 -3.30 -15.01
CA LEU A 221 -25.83 -2.91 -15.91
C LEU A 221 -25.88 -3.61 -17.28
N SER A 222 -26.72 -4.64 -17.44
CA SER A 222 -26.84 -5.39 -18.70
C SER A 222 -27.90 -4.84 -19.66
N ASP A 223 -28.66 -3.81 -19.27
CA ASP A 223 -29.81 -3.29 -20.03
C ASP A 223 -29.57 -1.89 -20.63
N ARG A 224 -28.30 -1.50 -20.82
CA ARG A 224 -27.98 -0.34 -21.66
C ARG A 224 -27.80 -0.82 -23.10
N PRO A 225 -28.71 -0.48 -24.03
CA PRO A 225 -28.45 -0.71 -25.45
C PRO A 225 -27.21 0.11 -25.83
N HIS A 226 -26.22 -0.56 -26.38
CA HIS A 226 -25.09 0.11 -27.02
C HIS A 226 -25.61 0.93 -28.21
N PRO A 227 -25.31 2.24 -28.30
CA PRO A 227 -25.44 2.98 -29.55
C PRO A 227 -24.40 2.53 -30.58
#